data_AF-A0A0Q7X6L9-F1
#
_entry.id   AF-A0A0Q7X6L9-F1
#
_cell.length_a   1.000
_cell.length_b   1.000
_cell.length_c   1.000
_cell.angle_alpha   90.00
_cell.angle_beta   90.00
_cell.angle_gamma   90.00
#
_symmetry.space_group_name_H-M   'P 1'
#
loop_
_entity.id
_entity.type
_entity.pdbx_description
1 polymer ?
#
loop_
_entity_poly.entity_id
_entity_poly.type
_entity_poly.pdbx_seq_one_letter_code
_entity_poly.pdbx_strand_id
1 'polypeptide(L)'
;MQKTKNKRPAPRKPNTPPADKDDILSQELCSLALAQEDDLRHAVRRYLRQGKDAVLYGAIELARGEDADAYRTLKEAVEEDAGTVLLCKGDGPEMEINAFAIPLFVHSLGGLREAEGFQDEAAYAALLDSFTSAGLEGPKARVVLVQHAYDLAEMERISASQLNAMVHEAAAAMMDKKVAEAPALLRSIAGWQPSAFGAADEAVELRFLLGFALKRADDPFYAMPAAGKKQDAWFEARMQRYQDWTVSAAPLVQRCLAGADRAGALRLNFLYQDLFHGALQQGKSEHWMLAMMAEFGAALDSQGPARAVITLVETDEDAALGVQLIGAAGELAHADRRLDVGDDVEAELDDLRDALATLGIDDVTVELTAP
;
A
#
# COMPACT_ATOMS: atom_id res chain seq x y z
N MET A 1 -48.78 14.48 -66.71
CA MET A 1 -48.88 13.98 -65.33
C MET A 1 -47.91 12.84 -65.14
N GLN A 2 -46.82 13.01 -64.39
CA GLN A 2 -46.16 11.90 -63.68
C GLN A 2 -45.30 12.47 -62.54
N LYS A 3 -45.51 11.88 -61.36
CA LYS A 3 -45.18 12.41 -60.03
C LYS A 3 -43.69 12.28 -59.70
N THR A 4 -43.08 13.36 -59.23
CA THR A 4 -41.79 13.34 -58.52
C THR A 4 -41.98 12.72 -57.13
N LYS A 5 -41.27 11.62 -56.83
CA LYS A 5 -41.22 11.03 -55.48
C LYS A 5 -40.02 11.62 -54.73
N ASN A 6 -40.27 12.61 -53.86
CA ASN A 6 -39.32 13.02 -52.84
C ASN A 6 -39.20 11.91 -51.78
N LYS A 7 -38.04 11.23 -51.71
CA LYS A 7 -37.67 10.41 -50.55
C LYS A 7 -36.98 11.31 -49.53
N ARG A 8 -37.55 11.45 -48.33
CA ARG A 8 -36.89 12.08 -47.18
C ARG A 8 -35.66 11.25 -46.75
N PRO A 9 -34.55 11.87 -46.32
CA PRO A 9 -33.41 11.15 -45.77
C PRO A 9 -33.83 10.37 -44.52
N ALA A 10 -33.31 9.16 -44.35
CA ALA A 10 -33.51 8.38 -43.13
C ALA A 10 -32.91 9.13 -41.93
N PRO A 11 -33.50 9.01 -40.73
CA PRO A 11 -32.99 9.67 -39.53
C PRO A 11 -31.57 9.17 -39.24
N ARG A 12 -30.65 10.12 -39.00
CA ARG A 12 -29.27 9.81 -38.58
C ARG A 12 -29.34 8.96 -37.31
N LYS A 13 -28.68 7.80 -37.32
CA LYS A 13 -28.43 7.03 -36.09
C LYS A 13 -27.76 7.94 -35.06
N PRO A 14 -28.14 7.86 -33.77
CA PRO A 14 -27.43 8.58 -32.72
C PRO A 14 -25.96 8.16 -32.77
N ASN A 15 -25.08 9.15 -32.84
CA ASN A 15 -23.64 8.97 -32.90
C ASN A 15 -23.12 8.86 -31.46
N THR A 16 -23.43 7.75 -30.79
CA THR A 16 -22.70 7.38 -29.59
C THR A 16 -21.33 6.89 -30.05
N PRO A 17 -20.21 7.50 -29.61
CA PRO A 17 -18.89 6.94 -29.87
C PRO A 17 -18.88 5.49 -29.39
N PRO A 18 -18.24 4.54 -30.10
CA PRO A 18 -18.07 3.21 -29.56
C PRO A 18 -17.32 3.32 -28.23
N ALA A 19 -17.83 2.68 -27.19
CA ALA A 19 -17.13 2.56 -25.92
C ALA A 19 -15.74 1.96 -26.16
N ASP A 20 -14.74 2.45 -25.43
CA ASP A 20 -13.40 1.88 -25.54
C ASP A 20 -13.48 0.39 -25.15
N LYS A 21 -12.67 -0.44 -25.78
CA LYS A 21 -12.64 -1.88 -25.48
C LYS A 21 -12.34 -2.11 -24.01
N ASP A 22 -11.51 -1.28 -23.40
CA ASP A 22 -11.18 -1.39 -21.99
C ASP A 22 -12.37 -1.00 -21.10
N ASP A 23 -13.17 0.01 -21.47
CA ASP A 23 -14.41 0.36 -20.75
C ASP A 23 -15.39 -0.81 -20.69
N ILE A 24 -15.56 -1.52 -21.81
CA ILE A 24 -16.43 -2.71 -21.89
C ILE A 24 -15.91 -3.80 -20.96
N LEU A 25 -14.59 -4.05 -20.95
CA LEU A 25 -14.00 -5.07 -20.09
C LEU A 25 -14.07 -4.68 -18.60
N SER A 26 -13.98 -3.39 -18.26
CA SER A 26 -14.16 -2.88 -16.90
C SER A 26 -15.60 -3.09 -16.43
N GLN A 27 -16.59 -2.79 -17.28
CA GLN A 27 -18.01 -3.03 -17.00
C GLN A 27 -18.32 -4.51 -16.82
N GLU A 28 -17.76 -5.38 -17.67
CA GLU A 28 -17.90 -6.83 -17.53
C GLU A 28 -17.32 -7.30 -16.19
N LEU A 29 -16.13 -6.83 -15.81
CA LEU A 29 -15.49 -7.20 -14.56
C LEU A 29 -16.26 -6.70 -13.33
N CYS A 30 -16.76 -5.45 -13.36
CA CYS A 30 -17.64 -4.91 -12.33
C CYS A 30 -18.93 -5.74 -12.21
N SER A 31 -19.54 -6.12 -13.34
CA SER A 31 -20.75 -6.96 -13.36
C SER A 31 -20.52 -8.32 -12.69
N LEU A 32 -19.36 -8.94 -12.90
CA LEU A 32 -18.99 -10.20 -12.22
C LEU A 32 -18.89 -10.02 -10.70
N ALA A 33 -18.36 -8.88 -10.24
CA ALA A 33 -18.27 -8.56 -8.81
C ALA A 33 -19.65 -8.32 -8.19
N LEU A 34 -20.51 -7.54 -8.85
CA LEU A 34 -21.89 -7.28 -8.43
C LEU A 34 -22.72 -8.56 -8.35
N ALA A 35 -22.53 -9.47 -9.30
CA ALA A 35 -23.21 -10.76 -9.33
C ALA A 35 -22.55 -11.83 -8.42
N GLN A 36 -21.43 -11.51 -7.78
CA GLN A 36 -20.62 -12.42 -6.94
C GLN A 36 -20.30 -13.75 -7.65
N GLU A 37 -19.95 -13.67 -8.94
CA GLU A 37 -19.69 -14.86 -9.74
C GLU A 37 -18.31 -15.48 -9.44
N ASP A 38 -18.26 -16.82 -9.39
CA ASP A 38 -17.02 -17.59 -9.19
C ASP A 38 -15.93 -17.29 -10.25
N ASP A 39 -16.34 -16.79 -11.42
CA ASP A 39 -15.46 -16.46 -12.54
C ASP A 39 -14.69 -15.14 -12.34
N LEU A 40 -15.06 -14.32 -11.34
CA LEU A 40 -14.41 -13.04 -11.03
C LEU A 40 -12.89 -13.19 -10.87
N ARG A 41 -12.47 -14.08 -9.95
CA ARG A 41 -11.05 -14.36 -9.66
C ARG A 41 -10.29 -14.84 -10.90
N HIS A 42 -10.95 -15.62 -11.77
CA HIS A 42 -10.34 -16.05 -13.03
C HIS A 42 -10.13 -14.87 -13.99
N ALA A 43 -11.08 -13.96 -14.09
CA ALA A 43 -10.97 -12.75 -14.90
C ALA A 43 -9.88 -11.81 -14.38
N VAL A 44 -9.83 -11.57 -13.06
CA VAL A 44 -8.79 -10.77 -12.39
C VAL A 44 -7.39 -11.31 -12.71
N ARG A 45 -7.13 -12.60 -12.43
CA ARG A 45 -5.84 -13.24 -12.75
C ARG A 45 -5.48 -13.21 -14.23
N ARG A 46 -6.47 -13.19 -15.12
CA ARG A 46 -6.24 -13.06 -16.56
C ARG A 46 -5.76 -11.66 -16.91
N TYR A 47 -6.37 -10.62 -16.34
CA TYR A 47 -6.04 -9.23 -16.64
C TYR A 47 -4.73 -8.77 -15.98
N LEU A 48 -4.43 -9.23 -14.76
CA LEU A 48 -3.12 -9.05 -14.12
C LEU A 48 -1.99 -9.57 -15.02
N ARG A 49 -2.13 -10.82 -15.50
CA ARG A 49 -1.14 -11.43 -16.41
C ARG A 49 -1.03 -10.75 -17.77
N GLN A 50 -2.06 -10.01 -18.19
CA GLN A 50 -2.05 -9.25 -19.45
C GLN A 50 -1.55 -7.81 -19.28
N GLY A 51 -1.27 -7.34 -18.06
CA GLY A 51 -0.87 -5.95 -17.83
C GLY A 51 -2.01 -4.95 -18.02
N LYS A 52 -3.27 -5.36 -17.78
CA LYS A 52 -4.45 -4.54 -18.04
C LYS A 52 -4.89 -3.75 -16.80
N ASP A 53 -3.98 -2.97 -16.25
CA ASP A 53 -4.25 -2.16 -15.05
C ASP A 53 -5.40 -1.16 -15.25
N ALA A 54 -5.54 -0.57 -16.44
CA ALA A 54 -6.67 0.32 -16.76
C ALA A 54 -8.04 -0.37 -16.63
N VAL A 55 -8.13 -1.65 -17.00
CA VAL A 55 -9.36 -2.44 -16.85
C VAL A 55 -9.63 -2.77 -15.38
N LEU A 56 -8.59 -3.16 -14.64
CA LEU A 56 -8.70 -3.51 -13.22
C LEU A 56 -9.13 -2.31 -12.39
N TYR A 57 -8.42 -1.18 -12.52
CA TYR A 57 -8.75 0.04 -11.80
C TYR A 57 -10.05 0.66 -12.28
N GLY A 58 -10.34 0.62 -13.59
CA GLY A 58 -11.63 1.09 -14.10
C GLY A 58 -12.82 0.30 -13.53
N ALA A 59 -12.69 -1.01 -13.38
CA ALA A 59 -13.71 -1.84 -12.75
C ALA A 59 -13.86 -1.55 -11.24
N ILE A 60 -12.76 -1.30 -10.53
CA ILE A 60 -12.78 -0.91 -9.11
C ILE A 60 -13.51 0.42 -8.94
N GLU A 61 -13.21 1.44 -9.75
CA GLU A 61 -13.89 2.73 -9.68
C GLU A 61 -15.39 2.62 -10.04
N LEU A 62 -15.75 1.78 -11.02
CA LEU A 62 -17.17 1.50 -11.32
C LEU A 62 -17.87 0.85 -10.12
N ALA A 63 -17.26 -0.18 -9.53
CA ALA A 63 -17.82 -0.86 -8.38
C ALA A 63 -17.95 0.08 -7.16
N ARG A 64 -16.98 1.00 -6.97
CA ARG A 64 -17.00 2.03 -5.91
C ARG A 64 -18.26 2.88 -5.95
N GLY A 65 -18.68 3.31 -7.14
CA GLY A 65 -19.88 4.13 -7.33
C GLY A 65 -21.20 3.35 -7.39
N GLU A 66 -21.15 2.02 -7.55
CA GLU A 66 -22.35 1.19 -7.70
C GLU A 66 -22.73 0.43 -6.41
N ASP A 67 -21.77 -0.22 -5.74
CA ASP A 67 -22.04 -1.07 -4.58
C ASP A 67 -20.77 -1.31 -3.73
N ALA A 68 -20.88 -1.05 -2.42
CA ALA A 68 -19.74 -1.15 -1.50
C ALA A 68 -19.22 -2.59 -1.31
N ASP A 69 -20.09 -3.60 -1.37
CA ASP A 69 -19.68 -5.01 -1.26
C ASP A 69 -18.94 -5.46 -2.53
N ALA A 70 -19.44 -5.08 -3.71
CA ALA A 70 -18.79 -5.35 -4.98
C ALA A 70 -17.43 -4.65 -5.08
N TYR A 71 -17.35 -3.39 -4.62
CA TYR A 71 -16.10 -2.64 -4.52
C TYR A 71 -15.08 -3.39 -3.67
N ARG A 72 -15.43 -3.74 -2.42
CA ARG A 72 -14.54 -4.47 -1.51
C ARG A 72 -14.09 -5.79 -2.11
N THR A 73 -15.04 -6.58 -2.60
CA THR A 73 -14.75 -7.91 -3.19
C THR A 73 -13.78 -7.81 -4.37
N LEU A 74 -14.00 -6.84 -5.27
CA LEU A 74 -13.15 -6.65 -6.44
C LEU A 74 -11.76 -6.12 -6.05
N LYS A 75 -11.70 -5.12 -5.17
CA LYS A 75 -10.44 -4.56 -4.66
C LYS A 75 -9.60 -5.64 -3.97
N GLU A 76 -10.20 -6.39 -3.04
CA GLU A 76 -9.55 -7.52 -2.36
C GLU A 76 -9.06 -8.56 -3.35
N ALA A 77 -9.88 -8.96 -4.33
CA ALA A 77 -9.48 -9.94 -5.34
C ALA A 77 -8.28 -9.46 -6.17
N VAL A 78 -8.28 -8.19 -6.59
CA VAL A 78 -7.17 -7.60 -7.35
C VAL A 78 -5.90 -7.51 -6.51
N GLU A 79 -5.97 -6.99 -5.29
CA GLU A 79 -4.81 -6.84 -4.40
C GLU A 79 -4.23 -8.20 -3.99
N GLU A 80 -5.08 -9.18 -3.68
CA GLU A 80 -4.66 -10.52 -3.29
C GLU A 80 -4.01 -11.27 -4.47
N ASP A 81 -4.66 -11.35 -5.63
CA ASP A 81 -4.12 -12.05 -6.80
C ASP A 81 -2.91 -11.29 -7.44
N ALA A 82 -2.75 -9.99 -7.15
CA ALA A 82 -1.56 -9.23 -7.54
C ALA A 82 -0.35 -9.59 -6.68
N GLY A 83 -0.52 -9.66 -5.36
CA GLY A 83 0.55 -9.91 -4.40
C GLY A 83 0.83 -11.38 -4.12
N THR A 84 -0.11 -12.29 -4.38
CA THR A 84 -0.03 -13.71 -3.98
C THR A 84 -0.31 -14.64 -5.15
N VAL A 85 0.54 -15.65 -5.33
CA VAL A 85 0.41 -16.62 -6.42
C VAL A 85 0.65 -18.04 -5.92
N LEU A 86 -0.27 -18.95 -6.26
CA LEU A 86 -0.07 -20.40 -6.12
C LEU A 86 0.62 -20.99 -7.35
N LEU A 87 1.62 -21.81 -7.12
CA LEU A 87 2.53 -22.37 -8.11
C LEU A 87 2.65 -23.88 -7.93
N CYS A 88 2.39 -24.62 -9.01
CA CYS A 88 2.65 -26.05 -9.10
C CYS A 88 3.70 -26.31 -10.18
N LYS A 89 4.80 -27.00 -9.81
CA LYS A 89 5.88 -27.36 -10.74
C LYS A 89 5.99 -28.88 -10.88
N GLY A 90 5.45 -29.41 -11.97
CA GLY A 90 5.39 -30.86 -12.22
C GLY A 90 4.62 -31.59 -11.13
N ASP A 91 5.15 -32.70 -10.64
CA ASP A 91 4.59 -33.48 -9.53
C ASP A 91 5.04 -32.95 -8.14
N GLY A 92 5.61 -31.75 -8.09
CA GLY A 92 6.03 -31.11 -6.84
C GLY A 92 4.84 -30.64 -6.00
N PRO A 93 5.08 -30.29 -4.73
CA PRO A 93 4.04 -29.71 -3.88
C PRO A 93 3.58 -28.35 -4.42
N GLU A 94 2.34 -27.98 -4.06
CA GLU A 94 1.85 -26.63 -4.28
C GLU A 94 2.63 -25.64 -3.40
N MET A 95 3.18 -24.63 -4.06
CA MET A 95 3.94 -23.56 -3.44
C MET A 95 3.12 -22.28 -3.51
N GLU A 96 3.19 -21.48 -2.45
CA GLU A 96 2.66 -20.12 -2.42
C GLU A 96 3.82 -19.15 -2.39
N ILE A 97 3.75 -18.10 -3.21
CA ILE A 97 4.59 -16.93 -3.07
C ILE A 97 3.72 -15.71 -2.78
N ASN A 98 4.15 -14.87 -1.84
CA ASN A 98 3.51 -13.60 -1.55
C ASN A 98 4.54 -12.47 -1.49
N ALA A 99 4.15 -11.29 -1.96
CA ALA A 99 4.85 -10.04 -1.74
C ALA A 99 4.45 -9.44 -0.38
N PHE A 100 5.42 -8.96 0.37
CA PHE A 100 5.22 -8.25 1.63
C PHE A 100 6.07 -6.99 1.67
N ALA A 101 5.66 -6.01 2.46
CA ALA A 101 6.48 -4.84 2.72
C ALA A 101 6.59 -4.56 4.22
N ILE A 102 7.71 -3.97 4.61
CA ILE A 102 7.95 -3.48 5.96
C ILE A 102 8.11 -1.97 5.86
N PRO A 103 7.06 -1.19 6.18
CA PRO A 103 7.18 0.25 6.27
C PRO A 103 7.96 0.62 7.54
N LEU A 104 8.81 1.62 7.46
CA LEU A 104 9.53 2.14 8.61
C LEU A 104 9.82 3.64 8.45
N PHE A 105 9.72 4.37 9.55
CA PHE A 105 10.23 5.72 9.64
C PHE A 105 11.69 5.69 10.05
N VAL A 106 12.50 6.42 9.29
CA VAL A 106 13.93 6.53 9.50
C VAL A 106 14.25 7.96 9.94
N HIS A 107 14.64 8.10 11.19
CA HIS A 107 15.16 9.36 11.71
C HIS A 107 16.66 9.44 11.44
N SER A 108 17.10 10.55 10.87
CA SER A 108 18.50 10.78 10.55
C SER A 108 18.88 12.26 10.65
N LEU A 109 20.18 12.54 10.67
CA LEU A 109 20.71 13.88 10.45
C LEU A 109 21.06 14.04 8.96
N GLY A 110 20.47 15.04 8.31
CA GLY A 110 20.72 15.39 6.91
C GLY A 110 20.13 14.43 5.88
N GLY A 111 19.16 13.61 6.26
CA GLY A 111 18.46 12.69 5.38
C GLY A 111 19.27 11.45 4.96
N LEU A 112 18.57 10.44 4.46
CA LEU A 112 19.16 9.23 3.88
C LEU A 112 19.84 9.54 2.53
N ARG A 113 20.77 8.67 2.15
CA ARG A 113 21.48 8.76 0.87
C ARG A 113 21.37 7.43 0.14
N GLU A 114 20.71 7.43 -1.01
CA GLU A 114 20.40 6.22 -1.76
C GLU A 114 21.65 5.39 -2.07
N ALA A 115 22.75 6.05 -2.47
CA ALA A 115 24.02 5.41 -2.78
C ALA A 115 24.70 4.73 -1.58
N GLU A 116 24.30 5.02 -0.35
CA GLU A 116 24.81 4.34 0.86
C GLU A 116 23.99 3.09 1.19
N GLY A 117 22.83 2.90 0.56
CA GLY A 117 21.95 1.77 0.77
C GLY A 117 22.56 0.43 0.32
N PHE A 118 22.29 -0.60 1.11
CA PHE A 118 22.56 -2.03 0.88
C PHE A 118 24.00 -2.38 0.51
N GLN A 119 24.97 -1.55 0.92
CA GLN A 119 26.40 -1.81 0.71
C GLN A 119 26.97 -2.87 1.66
N ASP A 120 26.31 -3.14 2.79
CA ASP A 120 26.74 -4.12 3.79
C ASP A 120 26.11 -5.50 3.55
N GLU A 121 26.77 -6.32 2.74
CA GLU A 121 26.30 -7.66 2.38
C GLU A 121 26.09 -8.59 3.59
N ALA A 122 26.91 -8.45 4.63
CA ALA A 122 26.81 -9.26 5.83
C ALA A 122 25.59 -8.88 6.68
N ALA A 123 25.30 -7.59 6.81
CA ALA A 123 24.06 -7.12 7.46
C ALA A 123 22.83 -7.59 6.67
N TYR A 124 22.87 -7.48 5.35
CA TYR A 124 21.78 -7.91 4.48
C TYR A 124 21.51 -9.41 4.59
N ALA A 125 22.54 -10.26 4.54
CA ALA A 125 22.39 -11.71 4.69
C ALA A 125 21.82 -12.07 6.08
N ALA A 126 22.32 -11.45 7.14
CA ALA A 126 21.80 -11.66 8.49
C ALA A 126 20.35 -11.18 8.64
N LEU A 127 19.96 -10.11 7.94
CA LEU A 127 18.57 -9.62 7.91
C LEU A 127 17.65 -10.65 7.24
N LEU A 128 18.05 -11.25 6.11
CA LEU A 128 17.27 -12.32 5.48
C LEU A 128 17.09 -13.54 6.41
N ASP A 129 18.16 -13.98 7.05
CA ASP A 129 18.11 -15.11 8.00
C ASP A 129 17.24 -14.80 9.22
N SER A 130 17.12 -13.53 9.60
CA SER A 130 16.31 -13.11 10.76
C SER A 130 14.81 -13.41 10.60
N PHE A 131 14.26 -13.38 9.38
CA PHE A 131 12.83 -13.65 9.16
C PHE A 131 12.40 -15.05 9.61
N THR A 132 13.24 -16.05 9.32
CA THR A 132 12.95 -17.45 9.69
C THR A 132 13.37 -17.75 11.12
N SER A 133 14.52 -17.22 11.57
CA SER A 133 15.02 -17.47 12.93
C SER A 133 14.19 -16.77 14.02
N ALA A 134 13.57 -15.63 13.72
CA ALA A 134 12.62 -14.94 14.61
C ALA A 134 11.18 -15.47 14.49
N GLY A 135 10.90 -16.38 13.55
CA GLY A 135 9.57 -16.95 13.35
C GLY A 135 8.55 -15.97 12.77
N LEU A 136 8.98 -15.03 11.93
CA LEU A 136 8.07 -14.25 11.07
C LEU A 136 7.60 -15.09 9.88
N GLU A 137 8.53 -15.89 9.34
CA GLU A 137 8.29 -16.87 8.29
C GLU A 137 8.63 -18.28 8.76
N GLY A 138 8.01 -19.28 8.13
CA GLY A 138 8.20 -20.69 8.47
C GLY A 138 9.65 -21.13 8.24
N PRO A 139 10.16 -22.13 9.00
CA PRO A 139 11.58 -22.53 8.95
C PRO A 139 12.01 -23.12 7.59
N LYS A 140 11.06 -23.43 6.70
CA LYS A 140 11.30 -23.93 5.34
C LYS A 140 10.96 -22.90 4.26
N ALA A 141 10.46 -21.73 4.64
CA ALA A 141 10.20 -20.65 3.71
C ALA A 141 11.51 -20.11 3.16
N ARG A 142 11.48 -19.63 1.91
CA ARG A 142 12.56 -18.86 1.32
C ARG A 142 12.11 -17.41 1.30
N VAL A 143 12.94 -16.54 1.85
CA VAL A 143 12.67 -15.10 1.91
C VAL A 143 13.75 -14.39 1.11
N VAL A 144 13.31 -13.45 0.28
CA VAL A 144 14.20 -12.50 -0.39
C VAL A 144 13.68 -11.09 -0.14
N LEU A 145 14.61 -10.14 -0.02
CA LEU A 145 14.31 -8.71 -0.01
C LEU A 145 14.90 -8.11 -1.29
N VAL A 146 14.25 -7.08 -1.81
CA VAL A 146 14.91 -6.23 -2.79
C VAL A 146 16.00 -5.44 -2.06
N GLN A 147 17.21 -5.36 -2.63
CA GLN A 147 18.31 -4.55 -2.08
C GLN A 147 18.10 -3.05 -2.38
N HIS A 148 16.92 -2.55 -2.03
CA HIS A 148 16.49 -1.18 -2.22
C HIS A 148 15.48 -0.83 -1.13
N ALA A 149 15.59 0.37 -0.57
CA ALA A 149 14.60 0.89 0.38
C ALA A 149 13.72 1.86 -0.38
N TYR A 150 12.52 1.44 -0.73
CA TYR A 150 11.62 2.23 -1.56
C TYR A 150 11.16 3.47 -0.81
N ASP A 151 11.08 4.62 -1.48
CA ASP A 151 10.25 5.72 -0.97
C ASP A 151 8.76 5.47 -1.28
N LEU A 152 7.90 6.34 -0.73
CA LEU A 152 6.47 6.23 -0.95
C LEU A 152 6.10 6.36 -2.44
N ALA A 153 6.73 7.27 -3.18
CA ALA A 153 6.42 7.49 -4.59
C ALA A 153 6.81 6.30 -5.47
N GLU A 154 7.89 5.59 -5.17
CA GLU A 154 8.25 4.32 -5.81
C GLU A 154 7.22 3.23 -5.49
N MET A 155 6.82 3.08 -4.21
CA MET A 155 5.81 2.08 -3.84
C MET A 155 4.45 2.32 -4.50
N GLU A 156 3.98 3.57 -4.54
CA GLU A 156 2.71 3.94 -5.17
C GLU A 156 2.70 3.77 -6.70
N ARG A 157 3.88 3.79 -7.33
CA ARG A 157 4.01 3.55 -8.77
C ARG A 157 3.91 2.08 -9.16
N ILE A 158 4.03 1.15 -8.20
CA ILE A 158 3.91 -0.29 -8.48
C ILE A 158 2.43 -0.60 -8.70
N SER A 159 2.05 -0.80 -9.97
CA SER A 159 0.69 -1.23 -10.30
C SER A 159 0.42 -2.68 -9.90
N ALA A 160 -0.85 -3.08 -9.86
CA ALA A 160 -1.27 -4.44 -9.54
C ALA A 160 -0.64 -5.47 -10.50
N SER A 161 -0.65 -5.20 -11.81
CA SER A 161 -0.02 -6.09 -12.78
C SER A 161 1.50 -6.09 -12.68
N GLN A 162 2.13 -4.96 -12.31
CA GLN A 162 3.57 -4.92 -12.06
C GLN A 162 3.97 -5.75 -10.84
N LEU A 163 3.22 -5.63 -9.73
CA LEU A 163 3.41 -6.45 -8.54
C LEU A 163 3.28 -7.95 -8.88
N ASN A 164 2.24 -8.31 -9.65
CA ASN A 164 2.04 -9.68 -10.10
C ASN A 164 3.24 -10.21 -10.92
N ALA A 165 3.77 -9.39 -11.82
CA ALA A 165 4.98 -9.74 -12.58
C ALA A 165 6.20 -9.90 -11.67
N MET A 166 6.39 -9.01 -10.69
CA MET A 166 7.48 -9.09 -9.71
C MET A 166 7.40 -10.37 -8.87
N VAL A 167 6.20 -10.75 -8.43
CA VAL A 167 5.96 -12.00 -7.71
C VAL A 167 6.37 -13.21 -8.55
N HIS A 168 5.96 -13.25 -9.83
CA HIS A 168 6.36 -14.34 -10.73
C HIS A 168 7.88 -14.39 -10.98
N GLU A 169 8.55 -13.25 -11.12
CA GLU A 169 10.01 -13.15 -11.27
C GLU A 169 10.75 -13.62 -10.00
N ALA A 170 10.30 -13.18 -8.82
CA ALA A 170 10.84 -13.60 -7.54
C ALA A 170 10.67 -15.12 -7.33
N ALA A 171 9.53 -15.68 -7.72
CA ALA A 171 9.31 -17.13 -7.66
C ALA A 171 10.27 -17.90 -8.56
N ALA A 172 10.46 -17.44 -9.80
CA ALA A 172 11.40 -18.05 -10.73
C ALA A 172 12.82 -18.03 -10.15
N ALA A 173 13.26 -16.89 -9.61
CA ALA A 173 14.57 -16.75 -8.98
C ALA A 173 14.75 -17.67 -7.76
N MET A 174 13.70 -17.87 -6.96
CA MET A 174 13.76 -18.73 -5.78
C MET A 174 13.62 -20.22 -6.10
N MET A 175 12.94 -20.60 -7.18
CA MET A 175 12.69 -22.00 -7.53
C MET A 175 13.73 -22.59 -8.50
N ASP A 176 14.35 -21.76 -9.35
CA ASP A 176 15.31 -22.21 -10.33
C ASP A 176 16.75 -22.10 -9.84
N LYS A 177 17.60 -22.99 -10.35
CA LYS A 177 19.06 -22.99 -10.06
C LYS A 177 19.85 -22.03 -10.96
N LYS A 178 19.18 -21.40 -11.93
CA LYS A 178 19.79 -20.49 -12.90
C LYS A 178 19.40 -19.06 -12.54
N VAL A 179 20.31 -18.13 -12.81
CA VAL A 179 20.01 -16.71 -12.75
C VAL A 179 18.85 -16.42 -13.71
N ALA A 180 17.75 -15.91 -13.17
CA ALA A 180 16.62 -15.42 -13.92
C ALA A 180 16.74 -13.91 -14.08
N GLU A 181 16.39 -13.38 -15.26
CA GLU A 181 16.21 -11.94 -15.41
C GLU A 181 14.97 -11.50 -14.63
N ALA A 182 15.06 -10.34 -14.00
CA ALA A 182 13.99 -9.79 -13.17
C ALA A 182 13.63 -8.34 -13.61
N PRO A 183 13.17 -8.14 -14.86
CA PRO A 183 12.96 -6.81 -15.40
C PRO A 183 11.79 -6.06 -14.74
N ALA A 184 10.75 -6.71 -14.22
CA ALA A 184 9.69 -6.04 -13.45
C ALA A 184 10.21 -5.54 -12.10
N LEU A 185 11.03 -6.33 -11.42
CA LEU A 185 11.73 -5.90 -10.20
C LEU A 185 12.64 -4.69 -10.48
N LEU A 186 13.46 -4.75 -11.54
CA LEU A 186 14.32 -3.62 -11.90
C LEU A 186 13.51 -2.34 -12.25
N ARG A 187 12.37 -2.48 -12.94
CA ARG A 187 11.49 -1.34 -13.26
C ARG A 187 10.80 -0.74 -12.05
N SER A 188 10.70 -1.47 -10.94
CA SER A 188 10.10 -0.93 -9.70
C SER A 188 10.99 0.08 -9.00
N ILE A 189 12.30 0.10 -9.31
CA ILE A 189 13.28 1.02 -8.74
C ILE A 189 13.43 2.19 -9.72
N ALA A 190 12.86 3.34 -9.37
CA ALA A 190 12.91 4.55 -10.18
C ALA A 190 13.91 5.59 -9.64
N GLY A 191 14.44 5.36 -8.44
CA GLY A 191 15.26 6.29 -7.69
C GLY A 191 14.41 7.13 -6.75
N TRP A 192 15.02 7.52 -5.63
CA TRP A 192 14.34 8.30 -4.60
C TRP A 192 13.98 9.70 -5.09
N GLN A 193 12.87 10.24 -4.58
CA GLN A 193 12.58 11.65 -4.68
C GLN A 193 13.72 12.47 -4.06
N PRO A 194 14.08 13.63 -4.65
CA PRO A 194 15.11 14.49 -4.09
C PRO A 194 14.79 14.86 -2.64
N SER A 195 15.75 14.64 -1.75
CA SER A 195 15.61 15.03 -0.35
C SER A 195 15.54 16.55 -0.22
N ALA A 196 14.56 17.04 0.52
CA ALA A 196 14.42 18.45 0.86
C ALA A 196 15.26 18.85 2.09
N PHE A 197 15.81 17.88 2.82
CA PHE A 197 16.54 18.11 4.07
C PHE A 197 17.95 18.66 3.81
N GLY A 198 18.27 19.76 4.49
CA GLY A 198 19.63 20.27 4.61
C GLY A 198 20.51 19.36 5.46
N ALA A 199 21.84 19.48 5.32
CA ALA A 199 22.79 18.58 5.98
C ALA A 199 22.74 18.57 7.53
N ALA A 200 22.15 19.60 8.14
CA ALA A 200 22.02 19.75 9.58
C ALA A 200 20.59 19.49 10.09
N ASP A 201 19.64 19.15 9.21
CA ASP A 201 18.25 18.99 9.56
C ASP A 201 18.02 17.62 10.20
N GLU A 202 17.15 17.58 11.21
CA GLU A 202 16.57 16.32 11.67
C GLU A 202 15.53 15.86 10.63
N ALA A 203 15.83 14.78 9.94
CA ALA A 203 15.00 14.23 8.88
C ALA A 203 14.22 13.02 9.42
N VAL A 204 12.95 12.91 8.99
CA VAL A 204 12.12 11.72 9.18
C VAL A 204 11.62 11.30 7.81
N GLU A 205 11.97 10.10 7.39
CA GLU A 205 11.63 9.59 6.05
C GLU A 205 10.91 8.25 6.17
N LEU A 206 9.76 8.11 5.53
CA LEU A 206 9.11 6.82 5.33
C LEU A 206 9.86 6.03 4.26
N ARG A 207 10.25 4.81 4.60
CA ARG A 207 10.86 3.85 3.68
C ARG A 207 10.13 2.53 3.75
N PHE A 208 10.26 1.73 2.69
CA PHE A 208 9.70 0.38 2.63
C PHE A 208 10.78 -0.62 2.25
N LEU A 209 10.90 -1.69 3.03
CA LEU A 209 11.64 -2.88 2.63
C LEU A 209 10.65 -3.82 1.93
N LEU A 210 10.79 -3.97 0.61
CA LEU A 210 9.96 -4.86 -0.19
C LEU A 210 10.58 -6.26 -0.25
N GLY A 211 9.77 -7.29 0.01
CA GLY A 211 10.20 -8.68 0.04
C GLY A 211 9.20 -9.65 -0.56
N PHE A 212 9.70 -10.87 -0.75
CA PHE A 212 8.92 -12.00 -1.22
C PHE A 212 9.20 -13.23 -0.37
N ALA A 213 8.14 -13.94 0.01
CA ALA A 213 8.23 -15.18 0.76
C ALA A 213 7.66 -16.32 -0.09
N LEU A 214 8.48 -17.34 -0.37
CA LEU A 214 8.08 -18.58 -1.04
C LEU A 214 8.00 -19.71 -0.02
N LYS A 215 6.83 -20.31 0.12
CA LYS A 215 6.51 -21.34 1.12
C LYS A 215 5.63 -22.42 0.51
N ARG A 216 5.43 -23.53 1.23
CA ARG A 216 4.42 -24.52 0.81
C ARG A 216 3.04 -24.01 1.21
N ALA A 217 2.05 -24.20 0.33
CA ALA A 217 0.67 -23.81 0.61
C ALA A 217 0.07 -24.58 1.81
N ASP A 218 0.57 -25.79 2.09
CA ASP A 218 0.10 -26.65 3.17
C ASP A 218 0.98 -26.60 4.44
N ASP A 219 1.87 -25.62 4.58
CA ASP A 219 2.77 -25.55 5.74
C ASP A 219 1.98 -25.19 7.02
N PRO A 220 1.98 -26.06 8.06
CA PRO A 220 1.22 -25.82 9.30
C PRO A 220 1.60 -24.55 10.05
N PHE A 221 2.78 -23.98 9.79
CA PHE A 221 3.18 -22.69 10.35
C PHE A 221 2.18 -21.57 10.02
N TYR A 222 1.57 -21.62 8.84
CA TYR A 222 0.62 -20.61 8.35
C TYR A 222 -0.85 -21.00 8.58
N ALA A 223 -1.10 -22.17 9.17
CA ALA A 223 -2.45 -22.64 9.43
C ALA A 223 -3.10 -21.84 10.57
N MET A 224 -3.90 -20.84 10.20
CA MET A 224 -4.67 -20.04 11.15
C MET A 224 -5.73 -20.90 11.85
N PRO A 225 -5.85 -20.84 13.19
CA PRO A 225 -6.94 -21.48 13.91
C PRO A 225 -8.31 -20.94 13.50
N ALA A 226 -9.36 -21.76 13.65
CA ALA A 226 -10.73 -21.30 13.49
C ALA A 226 -11.09 -20.15 14.45
N ALA A 227 -12.06 -19.34 14.05
CA ALA A 227 -12.44 -18.11 14.75
C ALA A 227 -12.72 -18.28 16.25
N GLY A 228 -12.30 -17.28 17.03
CA GLY A 228 -12.42 -17.22 18.48
C GLY A 228 -11.06 -17.18 19.19
N LYS A 229 -11.04 -17.44 20.50
CA LYS A 229 -9.87 -17.20 21.37
C LYS A 229 -8.52 -17.77 20.90
N LYS A 230 -8.54 -18.87 20.14
CA LYS A 230 -7.30 -19.47 19.61
C LYS A 230 -6.75 -18.68 18.42
N GLN A 231 -7.62 -18.09 17.61
CA GLN A 231 -7.24 -17.19 16.53
C GLN A 231 -6.66 -15.89 17.11
N ASP A 232 -7.32 -15.30 18.11
CA ASP A 232 -6.83 -14.09 18.79
C ASP A 232 -5.42 -14.31 19.36
N ALA A 233 -5.22 -15.39 20.11
CA ALA A 233 -3.90 -15.74 20.67
C ALA A 233 -2.85 -16.04 19.58
N TRP A 234 -3.27 -16.52 18.40
CA TRP A 234 -2.37 -16.77 17.28
C TRP A 234 -1.88 -15.45 16.66
N PHE A 235 -2.78 -14.49 16.46
CA PHE A 235 -2.44 -13.14 15.98
C PHE A 235 -1.61 -12.35 16.99
N GLU A 236 -1.98 -12.40 18.28
CA GLU A 236 -1.21 -11.77 19.36
C GLU A 236 0.22 -12.32 19.41
N ALA A 237 0.38 -13.64 19.33
CA ALA A 237 1.71 -14.24 19.28
C ALA A 237 2.50 -13.85 18.02
N ARG A 238 1.85 -13.69 16.87
CA ARG A 238 2.49 -13.22 15.63
C ARG A 238 2.94 -11.77 15.76
N MET A 239 2.09 -10.91 16.32
CA MET A 239 2.41 -9.52 16.62
C MET A 239 3.59 -9.41 17.58
N GLN A 240 3.62 -10.20 18.65
CA GLN A 240 4.74 -10.19 19.61
C GLN A 240 6.06 -10.62 18.94
N ARG A 241 6.06 -11.67 18.10
CA ARG A 241 7.26 -12.07 17.35
C ARG A 241 7.76 -10.95 16.44
N TYR A 242 6.84 -10.22 15.81
CA TYR A 242 7.18 -9.06 15.01
C TYR A 242 7.82 -7.95 15.85
N GLN A 243 7.20 -7.59 16.98
CA GLN A 243 7.75 -6.58 17.89
C GLN A 243 9.16 -6.96 18.38
N ASP A 244 9.36 -8.20 18.81
CA ASP A 244 10.67 -8.70 19.24
C ASP A 244 11.69 -8.67 18.09
N TRP A 245 11.25 -9.04 16.88
CA TRP A 245 12.08 -9.00 15.68
C TRP A 245 12.55 -7.58 15.36
N THR A 246 11.68 -6.56 15.42
CA THR A 246 12.06 -5.18 15.08
C THR A 246 13.22 -4.67 15.93
N VAL A 247 13.27 -5.03 17.22
CA VAL A 247 14.40 -4.71 18.12
C VAL A 247 15.69 -5.37 17.65
N SER A 248 15.64 -6.66 17.31
CA SER A 248 16.82 -7.42 16.87
C SER A 248 17.28 -7.07 15.45
N ALA A 249 16.36 -6.69 14.58
CA ALA A 249 16.60 -6.37 13.18
C ALA A 249 17.04 -4.92 12.97
N ALA A 250 16.68 -4.00 13.87
CA ALA A 250 17.07 -2.59 13.80
C ALA A 250 18.56 -2.36 13.47
N PRO A 251 19.54 -2.95 14.18
CA PRO A 251 20.96 -2.75 13.84
C PRO A 251 21.37 -3.31 12.47
N LEU A 252 20.66 -4.32 11.97
CA LEU A 252 20.90 -4.87 10.63
C LEU A 252 20.35 -3.91 9.57
N VAL A 253 19.11 -3.43 9.75
CA VAL A 253 18.47 -2.48 8.84
C VAL A 253 19.22 -1.14 8.81
N GLN A 254 19.71 -0.64 9.96
CA GLN A 254 20.55 0.56 10.01
C GLN A 254 21.78 0.45 9.11
N ARG A 255 22.47 -0.70 9.12
CA ARG A 255 23.63 -1.00 8.26
C ARG A 255 23.24 -1.23 6.81
N CYS A 256 22.02 -1.68 6.55
CA CYS A 256 21.47 -1.75 5.19
C CYS A 256 21.05 -0.38 4.65
N LEU A 257 20.77 0.63 5.48
CA LEU A 257 20.27 1.93 5.00
C LEU A 257 21.34 3.02 4.90
N ALA A 258 22.49 2.85 5.56
CA ALA A 258 23.56 3.82 5.53
C ALA A 258 24.94 3.18 5.69
N GLY A 259 25.98 3.93 5.31
CA GLY A 259 27.37 3.54 5.51
C GLY A 259 27.72 3.39 7.00
N ALA A 260 28.79 2.64 7.29
CA ALA A 260 29.20 2.26 8.65
C ALA A 260 29.28 3.43 9.64
N ASP A 261 29.76 4.60 9.20
CA ASP A 261 29.91 5.79 10.04
C ASP A 261 28.57 6.45 10.43
N ARG A 262 27.50 6.19 9.67
CA ARG A 262 26.18 6.81 9.85
C ARG A 262 25.12 5.83 10.35
N ALA A 263 25.29 4.53 10.11
CA ALA A 263 24.31 3.50 10.44
C ALA A 263 23.86 3.58 11.91
N GLY A 264 24.82 3.69 12.85
CA GLY A 264 24.53 3.77 14.28
C GLY A 264 23.83 5.07 14.74
N ALA A 265 23.77 6.09 13.89
CA ALA A 265 23.08 7.35 14.17
C ALA A 265 21.62 7.36 13.69
N LEU A 266 21.21 6.38 12.88
CA LEU A 266 19.82 6.25 12.44
C LEU A 266 18.95 5.76 13.59
N ARG A 267 17.74 6.28 13.75
CA ARG A 267 16.71 5.67 14.61
C ARG A 267 15.58 5.16 13.73
N LEU A 268 15.16 3.93 13.96
CA LEU A 268 14.15 3.26 13.13
C LEU A 268 12.88 3.02 13.95
N ASN A 269 11.75 3.42 13.41
CA ASN A 269 10.43 3.05 13.93
C ASN A 269 9.74 2.20 12.87
N PHE A 270 9.62 0.91 13.14
CA PHE A 270 8.96 -0.03 12.23
C PHE A 270 7.45 0.06 12.40
N LEU A 271 6.72 0.14 11.28
CA LEU A 271 5.28 -0.14 11.26
C LEU A 271 5.06 -1.64 11.15
N TYR A 272 3.84 -2.13 11.33
CA TYR A 272 3.57 -3.56 11.24
C TYR A 272 3.89 -4.09 9.83
N GLN A 273 4.48 -5.28 9.77
CA GLN A 273 4.73 -5.96 8.49
C GLN A 273 3.45 -6.63 8.01
N ASP A 274 3.08 -6.35 6.77
CA ASP A 274 1.92 -6.96 6.14
C ASP A 274 2.24 -7.36 4.69
N LEU A 275 1.25 -7.96 4.02
CA LEU A 275 1.24 -8.08 2.56
C LEU A 275 1.36 -6.68 1.94
N PHE A 276 1.85 -6.65 0.70
CA PHE A 276 2.23 -5.42 0.00
C PHE A 276 1.22 -4.26 0.14
N HIS A 277 -0.06 -4.51 -0.17
CA HIS A 277 -1.08 -3.46 -0.17
C HIS A 277 -1.42 -2.97 1.24
N GLY A 278 -1.59 -3.87 2.21
CA GLY A 278 -1.83 -3.50 3.61
C GLY A 278 -0.69 -2.65 4.19
N ALA A 279 0.56 -3.06 3.95
CA ALA A 279 1.74 -2.33 4.37
C ALA A 279 1.84 -0.95 3.69
N LEU A 280 1.52 -0.84 2.40
CA LEU A 280 1.48 0.44 1.68
C LEU A 280 0.42 1.37 2.27
N GLN A 281 -0.80 0.89 2.51
CA GLN A 281 -1.87 1.71 3.09
C GLN A 281 -1.53 2.17 4.51
N GLN A 282 -0.98 1.28 5.35
CA GLN A 282 -0.54 1.66 6.70
C GLN A 282 0.55 2.73 6.63
N GLY A 283 1.58 2.53 5.79
CA GLY A 283 2.65 3.52 5.61
C GLY A 283 2.12 4.88 5.15
N LYS A 284 1.15 4.90 4.22
CA LYS A 284 0.50 6.13 3.75
C LYS A 284 -0.26 6.85 4.86
N SER A 285 -1.09 6.11 5.60
CA SER A 285 -1.91 6.68 6.68
C SER A 285 -1.03 7.34 7.75
N GLU A 286 -0.03 6.61 8.23
CA GLU A 286 0.89 7.10 9.26
C GLU A 286 1.76 8.27 8.77
N HIS A 287 2.21 8.23 7.51
CA HIS A 287 3.00 9.33 6.95
C HIS A 287 2.19 10.60 6.80
N TRP A 288 0.93 10.49 6.37
CA TRP A 288 0.02 11.63 6.32
C TRP A 288 -0.21 12.23 7.71
N MET A 289 -0.45 11.39 8.73
CA MET A 289 -0.64 11.85 10.11
C MET A 289 0.59 12.61 10.62
N LEU A 290 1.79 12.05 10.44
CA LEU A 290 3.04 12.71 10.86
C LEU A 290 3.32 14.02 10.11
N ALA A 291 3.01 14.06 8.80
CA ALA A 291 3.16 15.28 8.01
C ALA A 291 2.23 16.39 8.50
N MET A 292 0.95 16.06 8.75
CA MET A 292 -0.02 16.99 9.34
C MET A 292 0.49 17.49 10.70
N MET A 293 0.93 16.58 11.58
CA MET A 293 1.40 16.96 12.91
C MET A 293 2.63 17.88 12.86
N ALA A 294 3.57 17.62 11.95
CA ALA A 294 4.75 18.45 11.76
C ALA A 294 4.39 19.86 11.24
N GLU A 295 3.51 19.95 10.25
CA GLU A 295 3.04 21.23 9.72
C GLU A 295 2.28 22.03 10.78
N PHE A 296 1.38 21.38 11.50
CA PHE A 296 0.56 22.03 12.52
C PHE A 296 1.40 22.48 13.71
N GLY A 297 2.36 21.66 14.15
CA GLY A 297 3.33 22.06 15.18
C GLY A 297 4.12 23.31 14.78
N ALA A 298 4.62 23.37 13.54
CA ALA A 298 5.33 24.54 13.04
C ALA A 298 4.43 25.79 12.95
N ALA A 299 3.17 25.62 12.56
CA ALA A 299 2.19 26.71 12.53
C ALA A 299 1.89 27.24 13.95
N LEU A 300 1.73 26.35 14.94
CA LEU A 300 1.53 26.72 16.33
C LEU A 300 2.75 27.45 16.92
N ASP A 301 3.95 26.96 16.67
CA ASP A 301 5.19 27.58 17.16
C ASP A 301 5.40 29.00 16.60
N SER A 302 4.97 29.23 15.36
CA SER A 302 5.17 30.52 14.66
C SER A 302 4.03 31.53 14.89
N GLN A 303 2.79 31.07 15.01
CA GLN A 303 1.59 31.93 15.02
C GLN A 303 0.79 31.87 16.33
N GLY A 304 1.15 30.96 17.25
CA GLY A 304 0.54 30.81 18.56
C GLY A 304 -0.65 29.84 18.58
N PRO A 305 -1.44 29.84 19.66
CA PRO A 305 -2.49 28.86 19.89
C PRO A 305 -3.62 28.96 18.85
N ALA A 306 -4.22 27.82 18.54
CA ALA A 306 -5.30 27.68 17.58
C ALA A 306 -6.30 26.61 18.01
N ARG A 307 -7.48 26.63 17.39
CA ARG A 307 -8.48 25.55 17.47
C ARG A 307 -8.42 24.71 16.20
N ALA A 308 -8.84 23.45 16.27
CA ALA A 308 -8.96 22.59 15.09
C ALA A 308 -10.42 22.39 14.68
N VAL A 309 -10.67 22.36 13.38
CA VAL A 309 -11.93 21.93 12.78
C VAL A 309 -11.64 20.71 11.94
N ILE A 310 -12.25 19.58 12.30
CA ILE A 310 -12.24 18.37 11.47
C ILE A 310 -13.53 18.37 10.65
N THR A 311 -13.41 18.36 9.34
CA THR A 311 -14.51 18.32 8.40
C THR A 311 -14.57 16.95 7.76
N LEU A 312 -15.71 16.28 7.87
CA LEU A 312 -16.02 15.12 7.03
C LEU A 312 -16.83 15.62 5.83
N VAL A 313 -16.25 15.46 4.64
CA VAL A 313 -16.91 15.73 3.36
C VAL A 313 -17.34 14.40 2.78
N GLU A 314 -18.64 14.16 2.74
CA GLU A 314 -19.23 13.00 2.07
C GLU A 314 -19.92 13.46 0.78
N THR A 315 -19.64 12.75 -0.30
CA THR A 315 -20.32 12.86 -1.59
C THR A 315 -20.82 11.46 -1.98
N ASP A 316 -21.63 11.39 -3.03
CA ASP A 316 -22.17 10.10 -3.51
C ASP A 316 -21.05 9.11 -3.92
N GLU A 317 -19.84 9.59 -4.24
CA GLU A 317 -18.72 8.78 -4.74
C GLU A 317 -17.50 8.76 -3.79
N ASP A 318 -17.40 9.73 -2.88
CA ASP A 318 -16.20 9.98 -2.07
C ASP A 318 -16.50 10.48 -0.67
N ALA A 319 -15.71 9.97 0.29
CA ALA A 319 -15.56 10.54 1.62
C ALA A 319 -14.13 11.06 1.81
N ALA A 320 -13.96 12.21 2.45
CA ALA A 320 -12.67 12.76 2.81
C ALA A 320 -12.72 13.44 4.18
N LEU A 321 -11.64 13.31 4.93
CA LEU A 321 -11.41 14.07 6.16
C LEU A 321 -10.51 15.25 5.82
N GLY A 322 -10.95 16.45 6.18
CA GLY A 322 -10.15 17.66 6.21
C GLY A 322 -9.92 18.09 7.64
N VAL A 323 -8.72 18.56 7.97
CA VAL A 323 -8.40 19.17 9.26
C VAL A 323 -7.89 20.57 8.99
N GLN A 324 -8.49 21.57 9.63
CA GLN A 324 -8.08 22.97 9.54
C GLN A 324 -7.67 23.48 10.90
N LEU A 325 -6.51 24.13 10.97
CA LEU A 325 -6.02 24.81 12.15
C LEU A 325 -6.39 26.30 12.06
N ILE A 326 -7.20 26.81 12.99
CA ILE A 326 -7.73 28.17 12.97
C ILE A 326 -7.19 28.98 14.15
N GLY A 327 -6.36 29.97 13.86
CA GLY A 327 -5.82 30.92 14.83
C GLY A 327 -6.59 32.23 14.88
N ALA A 328 -6.05 33.20 15.62
CA ALA A 328 -6.71 34.50 15.81
C ALA A 328 -6.85 35.34 14.52
N ALA A 329 -5.96 35.14 13.55
CA ALA A 329 -5.91 35.90 12.29
C ALA A 329 -6.53 35.16 11.10
N GLY A 330 -7.02 33.93 11.29
CA GLY A 330 -7.55 33.07 10.22
C GLY A 330 -6.98 31.66 10.27
N GLU A 331 -7.07 30.96 9.15
CA GLU A 331 -6.50 29.63 8.95
C GLU A 331 -4.96 29.69 9.00
N LEU A 332 -4.36 28.77 9.74
CA LEU A 332 -2.91 28.64 9.91
C LEU A 332 -2.32 27.52 9.06
N ALA A 333 -3.05 26.41 8.94
CA ALA A 333 -2.65 25.22 8.22
C ALA A 333 -3.88 24.35 7.92
N HIS A 334 -3.76 23.49 6.90
CA HIS A 334 -4.80 22.55 6.51
C HIS A 334 -4.18 21.26 5.97
N ALA A 335 -4.82 20.13 6.29
CA ALA A 335 -4.48 18.83 5.74
C ALA A 335 -5.75 18.08 5.36
N ASP A 336 -5.73 17.35 4.25
CA ASP A 336 -6.83 16.52 3.79
C ASP A 336 -6.38 15.09 3.45
N ARG A 337 -7.28 14.12 3.65
CA ARG A 337 -7.09 12.71 3.30
C ARG A 337 -8.41 12.13 2.83
N ARG A 338 -8.39 11.49 1.66
CA ARG A 338 -9.51 10.68 1.16
C ARG A 338 -9.65 9.42 1.99
N LEU A 339 -10.87 9.09 2.38
CA LEU A 339 -11.22 7.83 3.01
C LEU A 339 -11.50 6.76 1.95
N ASP A 340 -11.19 5.51 2.29
CA ASP A 340 -11.59 4.36 1.50
C ASP A 340 -13.00 3.90 1.87
N VAL A 341 -13.68 3.21 0.95
CA VAL A 341 -15.05 2.73 1.19
C VAL A 341 -15.01 1.63 2.24
N GLY A 342 -15.70 1.88 3.36
CA GLY A 342 -15.77 0.94 4.48
C GLY A 342 -14.79 1.23 5.61
N ASP A 343 -14.01 2.32 5.52
CA ASP A 343 -13.24 2.83 6.66
C ASP A 343 -14.15 3.13 7.86
N ASP A 344 -13.64 2.86 9.06
CA ASP A 344 -14.32 3.22 10.30
C ASP A 344 -14.06 4.71 10.59
N VAL A 345 -14.98 5.54 10.10
CA VAL A 345 -14.91 7.00 10.25
C VAL A 345 -14.79 7.42 11.73
N GLU A 346 -15.43 6.71 12.65
CA GLU A 346 -15.36 7.05 14.07
C GLU A 346 -13.95 6.81 14.62
N ALA A 347 -13.33 5.67 14.28
CA ALA A 347 -11.95 5.38 14.65
C ALA A 347 -10.97 6.42 14.08
N GLU A 348 -11.12 6.78 12.81
CA GLU A 348 -10.26 7.80 12.17
C GLU A 348 -10.40 9.19 12.80
N LEU A 349 -11.61 9.56 13.25
CA LEU A 349 -11.85 10.82 13.97
C LEU A 349 -11.21 10.81 15.36
N ASP A 350 -11.23 9.67 16.05
CA ASP A 350 -10.61 9.53 17.37
C ASP A 350 -9.09 9.56 17.28
N ASP A 351 -8.48 8.89 16.30
CA ASP A 351 -7.04 8.97 16.02
C ASP A 351 -6.59 10.41 15.73
N LEU A 352 -7.39 11.17 14.96
CA LEU A 352 -7.13 12.59 14.70
C LEU A 352 -7.20 13.45 15.96
N ARG A 353 -8.18 13.21 16.83
CA ARG A 353 -8.30 13.94 18.11
C ARG A 353 -7.10 13.66 19.00
N ASP A 354 -6.68 12.41 19.10
CA ASP A 354 -5.51 12.03 19.89
C ASP A 354 -4.25 12.70 19.34
N ALA A 355 -4.04 12.68 18.01
CA ALA A 355 -2.93 13.37 17.36
C ALA A 355 -2.93 14.88 17.64
N LEU A 356 -4.06 15.56 17.49
CA LEU A 356 -4.20 16.99 17.78
C LEU A 356 -3.97 17.30 19.27
N ALA A 357 -4.42 16.44 20.18
CA ALA A 357 -4.18 16.58 21.60
C ALA A 357 -2.68 16.49 21.95
N THR A 358 -1.89 15.67 21.23
CA THR A 358 -0.43 15.63 21.43
C THR A 358 0.26 16.95 21.06
N LEU A 359 -0.34 17.76 20.19
CA LEU A 359 0.12 19.12 19.85
C LEU A 359 -0.39 20.18 20.84
N GLY A 360 -1.17 19.79 21.86
CA GLY A 360 -1.79 20.70 22.82
C GLY A 360 -3.04 21.43 22.30
N ILE A 361 -3.68 20.90 21.25
CA ILE A 361 -4.92 21.45 20.69
C ILE A 361 -6.11 20.72 21.34
N ASP A 362 -6.71 21.34 22.36
CA ASP A 362 -7.87 20.79 23.08
C ASP A 362 -9.22 21.26 22.50
N ASP A 363 -9.25 22.40 21.80
CA ASP A 363 -10.45 22.95 21.17
C ASP A 363 -10.61 22.35 19.75
N VAL A 364 -11.27 21.20 19.67
CA VAL A 364 -11.53 20.46 18.43
C VAL A 364 -13.04 20.41 18.16
N THR A 365 -13.45 20.90 17.00
CA THR A 365 -14.84 20.79 16.51
C THR A 365 -14.90 19.82 15.33
N VAL A 366 -15.94 18.98 15.27
CA VAL A 366 -16.21 18.12 14.11
C VAL A 366 -17.42 18.67 13.36
N GLU A 367 -17.26 18.92 12.07
CA GLU A 367 -18.30 19.40 11.17
C GLU A 367 -18.59 18.37 10.08
N LEU A 368 -19.86 18.01 9.94
CA LEU A 368 -20.35 17.16 8.86
C LEU A 368 -20.81 18.08 7.73
N THR A 369 -20.13 18.01 6.59
CA THR A 369 -20.56 18.75 5.40
C THR A 369 -21.33 17.80 4.52
N ALA A 370 -22.65 17.92 4.54
CA ALA A 370 -23.50 17.30 3.53
C ALA A 370 -23.27 18.03 2.19
N PRO A 371 -23.32 17.32 1.05
CA PRO A 371 -23.05 17.89 -0.27
C PRO A 371 -24.05 19.00 -0.66
#